data_AF-A0A3D9D5L3-F1
#
_entry.id   AF-A0A3D9D5L3-F1
#
_cell.length_a   1.000
_cell.length_b   1.000
_cell.length_c   1.000
_cell.angle_alpha   90.00
_cell.angle_beta   90.00
_cell.angle_gamma   90.00
#
_symmetry.space_group_name_H-M   'P 1'
#
loop_
_entity.id
_entity.type
_entity.pdbx_description
1 polymer ?
#
loop_
_entity_poly.entity_id
_entity_poly.type
_entity_poly.pdbx_seq_one_letter_code
_entity_poly.pdbx_strand_id
1 'polypeptide(L)'
;MNIFKLIFILGIFNAFFVKAQTHRFLYHISFKADSLSNDYTKKVSVLDIEKNRVKFFPEDFLIKDSIRIKTGNYNYSYENFDYQLIRYNNSGVNINYATIVPLYYSYTTNDNQDWKIVNETKEVNGLQLQKATTFFGGRHWEAWFSLSFPFQEGPYKFRGLPGLIVELKDDKNQFIFQLAKNVNLSSNFDTSFYLENLNEEKPIKISEEAYKKIKIDNFINPLKDFGDQEVLFKDESGNLTKLNVKDYTKRTQDYLRKYNNPIELDKAIYYPK
;
A
#
# COMPACT_ATOMS: atom_id res chain seq x y z
N MET A 1 59.06 40.76 -9.05
CA MET A 1 59.34 39.63 -8.14
C MET A 1 58.02 39.22 -7.50
N ASN A 2 57.66 37.96 -7.69
CA ASN A 2 56.33 37.38 -7.45
C ASN A 2 55.89 37.46 -5.98
N ILE A 3 54.66 37.90 -5.74
CA ILE A 3 53.86 37.47 -4.57
C ILE A 3 52.56 36.90 -5.14
N PHE A 4 52.68 35.65 -5.58
CA PHE A 4 51.57 34.76 -5.87
C PHE A 4 51.21 34.02 -4.57
N LYS A 5 49.91 33.77 -4.37
CA LYS A 5 49.29 32.84 -3.40
C LYS A 5 49.26 33.42 -1.97
N LEU A 6 48.12 33.64 -1.35
CA LEU A 6 47.12 32.62 -1.04
C LEU A 6 45.83 33.34 -0.57
N ILE A 7 44.83 33.50 -1.44
CA ILE A 7 43.49 33.92 -1.00
C ILE A 7 42.80 32.64 -0.50
N PHE A 8 42.75 32.49 0.82
CA PHE A 8 42.00 31.44 1.49
C PHE A 8 40.52 31.83 1.41
N ILE A 9 39.82 31.41 0.35
CA ILE A 9 38.35 31.40 0.34
C ILE A 9 37.94 30.32 1.34
N LEU A 10 37.73 30.74 2.60
CA LEU A 10 36.99 29.96 3.57
C LEU A 10 35.51 30.02 3.18
N GLY A 11 35.14 29.26 2.15
CA GLY A 11 33.75 29.01 1.82
C GLY A 11 33.14 28.32 3.02
N ILE A 12 32.25 29.04 3.73
CA ILE A 12 31.42 28.49 4.80
C ILE A 12 30.58 27.40 4.13
N PHE A 13 31.06 26.17 4.20
CA PHE A 13 30.29 24.97 3.96
C PHE A 13 29.30 24.91 5.11
N ASN A 14 28.21 25.67 5.00
CA ASN A 14 27.00 25.40 5.76
C ASN A 14 26.52 24.03 5.25
N ALA A 15 27.06 22.97 5.86
CA ALA A 15 26.41 21.69 5.89
C ALA A 15 25.09 21.92 6.62
N PHE A 16 24.07 22.36 5.87
CA PHE A 16 22.70 22.19 6.28
C PHE A 16 22.55 20.69 6.47
N PHE A 17 22.67 20.25 7.73
CA PHE A 17 22.16 18.96 8.16
C PHE A 17 20.65 19.05 7.94
N VAL A 18 20.21 18.77 6.71
CA VAL A 18 18.81 18.53 6.42
C VAL A 18 18.47 17.29 7.22
N LYS A 19 17.86 17.50 8.40
CA LYS A 19 17.22 16.42 9.15
C LYS A 19 16.33 15.70 8.14
N ALA A 20 16.43 14.37 8.09
CA ALA A 20 15.60 13.59 7.18
C ALA A 20 14.13 13.79 7.56
N GLN A 21 13.45 14.66 6.83
CA GLN A 21 12.02 14.92 6.98
C GLN A 21 11.29 13.85 6.19
N THR A 22 10.35 13.16 6.84
CA THR A 22 9.41 12.28 6.14
C THR A 22 8.13 13.05 5.91
N HIS A 23 7.66 13.07 4.66
CA HIS A 23 6.37 13.64 4.31
C HIS A 23 5.33 12.52 4.29
N ARG A 24 4.40 12.57 5.23
CA ARG A 24 3.33 11.58 5.39
C ARG A 24 2.04 12.13 4.83
N PHE A 25 1.38 11.35 3.99
CA PHE A 25 0.08 11.65 3.41
C PHE A 25 -0.89 10.51 3.73
N LEU A 26 -2.06 10.82 4.28
CA LEU A 26 -3.10 9.84 4.55
C LEU A 26 -4.17 9.94 3.47
N TYR A 27 -4.55 8.80 2.90
CA TYR A 27 -5.59 8.71 1.90
C TYR A 27 -6.79 7.95 2.46
N HIS A 28 -7.98 8.54 2.34
CA HIS A 28 -9.22 7.79 2.42
C HIS A 28 -9.41 7.01 1.13
N ILE A 29 -9.68 5.72 1.25
CA ILE A 29 -9.93 4.81 0.15
C ILE A 29 -11.34 4.28 0.28
N SER A 30 -12.18 4.54 -0.71
CA SER A 30 -13.50 3.94 -0.84
C SER A 30 -13.47 2.98 -2.03
N PHE A 31 -13.77 1.71 -1.80
CA PHE A 31 -13.77 0.72 -2.88
C PHE A 31 -14.89 -0.31 -2.75
N LYS A 32 -15.31 -0.86 -3.88
CA LYS A 32 -16.32 -1.92 -3.96
C LYS A 32 -15.63 -3.27 -3.92
N ALA A 33 -15.66 -3.97 -2.78
CA ALA A 33 -15.01 -5.28 -2.68
C ALA A 33 -15.68 -6.31 -3.61
N ASP A 34 -17.02 -6.30 -3.66
CA ASP A 34 -17.82 -6.96 -4.69
C ASP A 34 -18.12 -5.93 -5.79
N SER A 35 -17.59 -6.15 -7.00
CA SER A 35 -17.69 -5.20 -8.11
C SER A 35 -19.14 -4.90 -8.55
N LEU A 36 -20.08 -5.79 -8.23
CA LEU A 36 -21.50 -5.66 -8.55
C LEU A 36 -22.28 -4.92 -7.46
N SER A 37 -21.67 -4.73 -6.28
CA SER A 37 -22.31 -4.04 -5.16
C SER A 37 -22.29 -2.51 -5.36
N ASN A 38 -23.23 -1.84 -4.70
CA ASN A 38 -23.20 -0.39 -4.52
C ASN A 38 -22.55 0.04 -3.20
N ASP A 39 -22.22 -0.91 -2.34
CA ASP A 39 -21.61 -0.65 -1.04
C ASP A 39 -20.11 -0.41 -1.17
N TYR A 40 -19.64 0.66 -0.52
CA TYR A 40 -18.22 0.93 -0.39
C TYR A 40 -17.67 0.40 0.93
N THR A 41 -16.61 -0.38 0.83
CA THR A 41 -15.67 -0.57 1.93
C THR A 41 -14.78 0.66 2.01
N LYS A 42 -14.58 1.18 3.23
CA LYS A 42 -13.75 2.35 3.50
C LYS A 42 -12.51 1.96 4.30
N LYS A 43 -11.35 2.44 3.87
CA LYS A 43 -10.06 2.22 4.52
C LYS A 43 -9.23 3.50 4.50
N VAL A 44 -8.20 3.54 5.34
CA VAL A 44 -7.20 4.60 5.33
C VAL A 44 -5.84 3.98 5.08
N SER A 45 -5.07 4.58 4.18
CA SER A 45 -3.68 4.19 3.93
C SER A 45 -2.75 5.39 4.05
N VAL A 46 -1.51 5.08 4.38
CA VAL A 46 -0.43 6.02 4.63
C VAL A 46 0.54 5.93 3.46
N LEU A 47 0.88 7.07 2.89
CA LEU A 47 1.97 7.28 1.95
C LEU A 47 3.08 8.06 2.68
N ASP A 48 4.17 7.39 3.02
CA ASP A 48 5.36 8.02 3.57
C ASP A 48 6.40 8.20 2.48
N ILE A 49 6.79 9.44 2.23
CA ILE A 49 7.88 9.81 1.32
C ILE A 49 9.10 10.14 2.19
N GLU A 50 10.03 9.20 2.25
CA GLU A 50 11.30 9.33 2.95
C GLU A 50 12.41 9.77 1.97
N LYS A 51 13.59 10.10 2.51
CA LYS A 51 14.75 10.52 1.71
C LYS A 51 15.17 9.53 0.61
N ASN A 52 15.05 8.23 0.86
CA ASN A 52 15.57 7.17 -0.01
C ASN A 52 14.51 6.17 -0.51
N ARG A 53 13.26 6.30 -0.04
CA ARG A 53 12.18 5.36 -0.36
C ARG A 53 10.82 5.98 -0.10
N VAL A 54 9.83 5.38 -0.74
CA VAL A 54 8.41 5.63 -0.55
C VAL A 54 7.79 4.36 0.03
N LYS A 55 6.92 4.51 1.01
CA LYS A 55 6.14 3.41 1.61
C LYS A 55 4.67 3.70 1.48
N PHE A 56 3.90 2.69 1.10
CA PHE A 56 2.45 2.75 1.13
C PHE A 56 1.92 1.57 1.93
N PHE A 57 1.12 1.82 2.97
CA PHE A 57 0.65 0.78 3.88
C PHE A 57 -0.63 1.19 4.62
N PRO A 58 -1.39 0.26 5.22
CA PRO A 58 -2.61 0.57 5.97
C PRO A 58 -2.33 1.44 7.22
N GLU A 59 -3.24 2.37 7.55
CA GLU A 59 -3.14 3.16 8.79
C GLU A 59 -3.17 2.29 10.06
N ASP A 60 -3.85 1.15 10.00
CA ASP A 60 -3.97 0.20 11.11
C ASP A 60 -2.60 -0.25 11.64
N PHE A 61 -1.53 -0.24 10.82
CA PHE A 61 -0.15 -0.47 11.29
C PHE A 61 0.32 0.59 12.28
N LEU A 62 -0.02 1.86 12.08
CA LEU A 62 0.31 2.95 13.02
C LEU A 62 -0.43 2.78 14.36
N ILE A 63 -1.70 2.39 14.27
CA ILE A 63 -2.57 2.19 15.43
C ILE A 63 -2.06 1.00 16.26
N LYS A 64 -1.78 -0.13 15.60
CA LYS A 64 -1.28 -1.35 16.25
C LYS A 64 0.11 -1.15 16.85
N ASP A 65 1.02 -0.46 16.16
CA ASP A 65 2.33 -0.11 16.70
C ASP A 65 2.21 0.69 18.00
N SER A 66 1.34 1.70 18.00
CA SER A 66 1.06 2.52 19.17
C SER A 66 0.50 1.70 20.35
N ILE A 67 -0.35 0.70 20.08
CA ILE A 67 -0.89 -0.20 21.11
C ILE A 67 0.19 -1.15 21.62
N ARG A 68 0.97 -1.78 20.74
CA ARG A 68 2.07 -2.69 21.09
C ARG A 68 3.08 -2.01 21.99
N ILE A 69 3.54 -0.81 21.61
CA ILE A 69 4.52 -0.04 22.41
C ILE A 69 3.99 0.30 23.80
N LYS A 70 2.70 0.66 23.91
CA LYS A 70 2.09 1.06 25.19
C LYS A 70 1.76 -0.10 26.11
N THR A 71 1.32 -1.22 25.56
CA THR A 71 0.70 -2.31 26.34
C THR A 71 1.54 -3.59 26.37
N GLY A 72 2.50 -3.74 25.47
CA GLY A 72 3.21 -5.01 25.25
C GLY A 72 2.32 -6.10 24.62
N ASN A 73 1.06 -5.82 24.29
CA ASN A 73 0.17 -6.79 23.66
C ASN A 73 0.49 -6.95 22.18
N TYR A 74 0.69 -8.20 21.79
CA TYR A 74 0.95 -8.62 20.42
C TYR A 74 -0.33 -9.19 19.80
N ASN A 75 -1.17 -8.34 19.23
CA ASN A 75 -2.22 -8.84 18.35
C ASN A 75 -1.58 -9.18 17.00
N TYR A 76 -1.69 -10.44 16.56
CA TYR A 76 -1.27 -10.85 15.23
C TYR A 76 -1.87 -9.90 14.18
N SER A 77 -1.00 -9.21 13.46
CA SER A 77 -1.36 -8.14 12.54
C SER A 77 -1.76 -8.66 11.15
N TYR A 78 -2.60 -9.68 11.08
CA TYR A 78 -3.14 -10.10 9.78
C TYR A 78 -4.16 -9.04 9.32
N GLU A 79 -3.83 -8.31 8.26
CA GLU A 79 -4.73 -7.33 7.67
C GLU A 79 -5.31 -7.81 6.37
N ASN A 80 -6.60 -7.52 6.19
CA ASN A 80 -7.36 -7.85 4.98
C ASN A 80 -7.26 -6.74 3.91
N PHE A 81 -6.16 -5.97 3.89
CA PHE A 81 -5.93 -4.94 2.87
C PHE A 81 -4.52 -5.07 2.28
N ASP A 82 -4.40 -5.93 1.26
CA ASP A 82 -3.13 -6.35 0.63
C ASP A 82 -2.45 -5.28 -0.25
N TYR A 83 -2.74 -4.00 -0.07
CA TYR A 83 -2.15 -2.93 -0.86
C TYR A 83 -1.06 -2.22 -0.09
N GLN A 84 0.04 -2.95 0.12
CA GLN A 84 1.21 -2.45 0.83
C GLN A 84 2.49 -2.71 0.04
N LEU A 85 3.32 -1.68 -0.02
CA LEU A 85 4.56 -1.72 -0.80
C LEU A 85 5.63 -0.79 -0.25
N ILE A 86 6.87 -1.11 -0.65
CA ILE A 86 8.03 -0.24 -0.53
C ILE A 86 8.61 -0.02 -1.93
N ARG A 87 8.97 1.21 -2.22
CA ARG A 87 9.68 1.59 -3.44
C ARG A 87 10.91 2.41 -3.09
N TYR A 88 12.07 1.99 -3.56
CA TYR A 88 13.29 2.78 -3.38
C TYR A 88 13.37 3.89 -4.43
N ASN A 89 13.91 5.04 -4.04
CA ASN A 89 14.07 6.17 -4.95
C ASN A 89 14.95 5.78 -6.14
N ASN A 90 14.67 6.36 -7.31
CA ASN A 90 15.32 6.03 -8.59
C ASN A 90 15.11 4.58 -9.06
N SER A 91 14.23 3.81 -8.40
CA SER A 91 13.77 2.52 -8.87
C SER A 91 12.38 2.64 -9.51
N GLY A 92 12.18 1.96 -10.63
CA GLY A 92 10.84 1.69 -11.19
C GLY A 92 10.14 0.51 -10.51
N VAL A 93 10.83 -0.17 -9.59
CA VAL A 93 10.39 -1.43 -8.98
C VAL A 93 9.67 -1.17 -7.65
N ASN A 94 8.47 -1.73 -7.54
CA ASN A 94 7.73 -1.86 -6.28
C ASN A 94 8.03 -3.21 -5.64
N ILE A 95 8.34 -3.24 -4.35
CA ILE A 95 8.33 -4.45 -3.53
C ILE A 95 6.96 -4.50 -2.85
N ASN A 96 6.09 -5.37 -3.35
CA ASN A 96 4.76 -5.59 -2.79
C ASN A 96 4.84 -6.62 -1.68
N TYR A 97 3.98 -6.48 -0.67
CA TYR A 97 3.86 -7.45 0.39
C TYR A 97 2.40 -7.88 0.54
N ALA A 98 2.18 -9.15 0.84
CA ALA A 98 0.85 -9.70 0.99
C ALA A 98 0.85 -10.86 1.99
N THR A 99 -0.26 -11.02 2.69
CA THR A 99 -0.45 -12.12 3.64
C THR A 99 -1.39 -13.14 3.03
N ILE A 100 -0.97 -14.39 2.98
CA ILE A 100 -1.88 -15.53 2.77
C ILE A 100 -1.68 -16.41 4.00
N VAL A 101 -2.60 -16.24 4.96
CA VAL A 101 -2.45 -16.72 6.34
C VAL A 101 -2.11 -18.22 6.34
N PRO A 102 -1.09 -18.63 7.11
CA PRO A 102 -0.33 -17.83 8.08
C PRO A 102 0.89 -17.11 7.51
N LEU A 103 1.20 -17.31 6.23
CA LEU A 103 2.46 -16.91 5.62
C LEU A 103 2.44 -15.48 5.07
N TYR A 104 3.61 -14.86 5.10
CA TYR A 104 3.84 -13.51 4.59
C TYR A 104 4.78 -13.55 3.39
N TYR A 105 4.41 -12.87 2.32
CA TYR A 105 5.11 -12.93 1.04
C TYR A 105 5.55 -11.54 0.57
N SER A 106 6.61 -11.52 -0.24
CA SER A 106 6.98 -10.33 -1.00
C SER A 106 7.30 -10.67 -2.45
N TYR A 107 6.91 -9.79 -3.36
CA TYR A 107 7.16 -9.93 -4.80
C TYR A 107 7.32 -8.57 -5.46
N THR A 108 8.14 -8.52 -6.51
CA THR A 108 8.47 -7.27 -7.20
C THR A 108 7.65 -7.07 -8.46
N THR A 109 7.23 -5.83 -8.72
CA THR A 109 6.54 -5.44 -9.97
C THR A 109 7.12 -4.13 -10.52
N ASN A 110 7.01 -3.93 -11.83
CA ASN A 110 7.24 -2.64 -12.49
C ASN A 110 5.89 -2.07 -12.90
N ASP A 111 5.55 -0.91 -12.36
CA ASP A 111 4.18 -0.38 -12.45
C ASP A 111 4.23 1.10 -12.86
N ASN A 112 4.84 1.39 -14.02
CA ASN A 112 4.86 2.75 -14.55
C ASN A 112 3.51 3.07 -15.19
N GLN A 113 3.04 4.30 -15.00
CA GLN A 113 1.84 4.82 -15.65
C GLN A 113 2.22 5.86 -16.71
N ASP A 114 1.70 5.68 -17.92
CA ASP A 114 1.80 6.67 -18.98
C ASP A 114 0.66 7.69 -18.80
N TRP A 115 0.97 8.81 -18.16
CA TRP A 115 -0.01 9.85 -17.87
C TRP A 115 -0.24 10.78 -19.05
N LYS A 116 -1.50 11.04 -19.36
CA LYS A 116 -1.94 12.14 -20.21
C LYS A 116 -2.49 13.26 -19.33
N ILE A 117 -1.69 14.33 -19.17
CA ILE A 117 -2.14 15.57 -18.53
C ILE A 117 -3.14 16.25 -19.47
N VAL A 118 -4.29 16.66 -18.93
CA VAL A 118 -5.36 17.32 -19.70
C VAL A 118 -5.54 18.75 -19.21
N ASN A 119 -5.93 19.68 -20.08
CA ASN A 119 -6.10 21.10 -19.75
C ASN A 119 -7.41 21.37 -18.97
N GLU A 120 -7.57 20.67 -17.85
CA GLU A 120 -8.70 20.83 -16.93
C GLU A 120 -8.12 21.03 -15.52
N THR A 121 -8.53 22.12 -14.87
CA THR A 121 -8.09 22.49 -13.53
C THR A 121 -9.29 22.70 -12.61
N LYS A 122 -9.07 22.52 -11.31
CA LYS A 122 -10.05 22.86 -10.28
C LYS A 122 -9.34 23.29 -9.00
N GLU A 123 -10.05 23.99 -8.14
CA GLU A 123 -9.59 24.33 -6.81
C GLU A 123 -10.37 23.54 -5.76
N VAL A 124 -9.66 22.90 -4.83
CA VAL A 124 -10.26 22.17 -3.70
C VAL A 124 -9.50 22.52 -2.44
N ASN A 125 -10.18 23.05 -1.42
CA ASN A 125 -9.57 23.45 -0.14
C ASN A 125 -8.35 24.39 -0.31
N GLY A 126 -8.40 25.31 -1.28
CA GLY A 126 -7.30 26.23 -1.59
C GLY A 126 -6.13 25.61 -2.36
N LEU A 127 -6.21 24.33 -2.73
CA LEU A 127 -5.22 23.67 -3.58
C LEU A 127 -5.66 23.75 -5.04
N GLN A 128 -4.78 24.28 -5.89
CA GLN A 128 -4.93 24.17 -7.34
C GLN A 128 -4.58 22.76 -7.78
N LEU A 129 -5.51 22.12 -8.50
CA LEU A 129 -5.42 20.76 -9.01
C LEU A 129 -5.47 20.75 -10.53
N GLN A 130 -4.61 19.94 -11.13
CA GLN A 130 -4.59 19.65 -12.56
C GLN A 130 -5.03 18.21 -12.79
N LYS A 131 -5.87 17.98 -13.79
CA LYS A 131 -6.32 16.63 -14.16
C LYS A 131 -5.29 15.91 -15.04
N ALA A 132 -5.17 14.60 -14.82
CA ALA A 132 -4.48 13.67 -15.71
C ALA A 132 -5.26 12.36 -15.81
N THR A 133 -5.02 11.62 -16.88
CA THR A 133 -5.65 10.30 -17.10
C THR A 133 -4.60 9.28 -17.50
N THR A 134 -4.82 8.01 -17.18
CA THR A 134 -3.97 6.90 -17.63
C THR A 134 -4.79 5.62 -17.73
N PHE A 135 -4.24 4.62 -18.43
CA PHE A 135 -4.74 3.26 -18.40
C PHE A 135 -3.72 2.39 -17.66
N PHE A 136 -4.13 1.82 -16.53
CA PHE A 136 -3.23 1.05 -15.67
C PHE A 136 -4.01 -0.07 -14.98
N GLY A 137 -3.42 -1.28 -14.96
CA GLY A 137 -3.99 -2.43 -14.29
C GLY A 137 -5.37 -2.81 -14.83
N GLY A 138 -5.58 -2.72 -16.15
CA GLY A 138 -6.87 -3.01 -16.77
C GLY A 138 -7.99 -2.00 -16.49
N ARG A 139 -7.68 -0.82 -15.93
CA ARG A 139 -8.65 0.25 -15.61
C ARG A 139 -8.25 1.59 -16.21
N HIS A 140 -9.26 2.42 -16.53
CA HIS A 140 -9.05 3.82 -16.85
C HIS A 140 -9.11 4.66 -15.57
N TRP A 141 -8.09 5.46 -15.33
CA TRP A 141 -7.95 6.27 -14.13
C TRP A 141 -8.04 7.75 -14.46
N GLU A 142 -8.76 8.48 -13.61
CA GLU A 142 -8.73 9.94 -13.52
C GLU A 142 -7.98 10.33 -12.23
N ALA A 143 -6.93 11.13 -12.38
CA ALA A 143 -6.16 11.69 -11.28
C ALA A 143 -6.25 13.21 -11.27
N TRP A 144 -6.31 13.79 -10.08
CA TRP A 144 -6.15 15.22 -9.84
C TRP A 144 -4.92 15.43 -8.97
N PHE A 145 -3.91 16.13 -9.48
CA PHE A 145 -2.64 16.33 -8.80
C PHE A 145 -2.36 17.81 -8.51
N SER A 146 -1.56 18.10 -7.49
CA SER A 146 -1.22 19.46 -7.09
C SER A 146 0.30 19.71 -7.11
N LEU A 147 0.71 20.80 -7.76
CA LEU A 147 2.11 21.25 -7.76
C LEU A 147 2.55 21.87 -6.43
N SER A 148 1.60 22.21 -5.54
CA SER A 148 1.90 22.71 -4.19
C SER A 148 2.67 21.69 -3.35
N PHE A 149 2.56 20.40 -3.69
CA PHE A 149 3.35 19.32 -3.15
C PHE A 149 4.24 18.75 -4.27
N PRO A 150 5.52 19.15 -4.36
CA PRO A 150 6.41 18.81 -5.48
C PRO A 150 6.94 17.36 -5.39
N PHE A 151 6.08 16.41 -5.05
CA PHE A 151 6.37 14.99 -5.00
C PHE A 151 5.68 14.31 -6.18
N GLN A 152 6.43 13.59 -7.02
CA GLN A 152 5.88 12.87 -8.16
C GLN A 152 5.27 11.53 -7.74
N GLU A 153 4.46 11.56 -6.69
CA GLU A 153 3.98 10.40 -5.97
C GLU A 153 2.47 10.48 -5.74
N GLY A 154 1.89 9.35 -5.35
CA GLY A 154 0.46 9.22 -5.11
C GLY A 154 0.14 7.95 -4.32
N PRO A 155 -1.14 7.67 -4.08
CA PRO A 155 -1.55 6.48 -3.36
C PRO A 155 -1.16 5.21 -4.13
N TYR A 156 -0.84 4.14 -3.40
CA TYR A 156 -0.50 2.84 -3.95
C TYR A 156 0.70 2.89 -4.91
N LYS A 157 0.52 2.42 -6.15
CA LYS A 157 1.55 2.34 -7.19
C LYS A 157 1.59 3.57 -8.09
N PHE A 158 0.60 4.47 -7.98
CA PHE A 158 0.44 5.61 -8.88
C PHE A 158 1.50 6.69 -8.61
N ARG A 159 2.27 7.02 -9.64
CA ARG A 159 3.37 8.00 -9.57
C ARG A 159 3.67 8.64 -10.92
N GLY A 160 4.54 9.63 -10.95
CA GLY A 160 5.11 10.19 -12.19
C GLY A 160 4.40 11.42 -12.74
N LEU A 161 3.38 11.96 -12.05
CA LEU A 161 2.85 13.29 -12.33
C LEU A 161 3.76 14.37 -11.74
N PRO A 162 3.80 15.60 -12.28
CA PRO A 162 4.68 16.67 -11.78
C PRO A 162 4.47 17.14 -10.33
N GLY A 163 3.42 16.66 -9.66
CA GLY A 163 3.12 16.92 -8.26
C GLY A 163 2.28 15.80 -7.65
N LEU A 164 1.94 15.92 -6.37
CA LEU A 164 1.29 14.86 -5.61
C LEU A 164 -0.13 14.61 -6.12
N ILE A 165 -0.51 13.35 -6.33
CA ILE A 165 -1.88 12.95 -6.62
C ILE A 165 -2.76 13.18 -5.38
N VAL A 166 -3.70 14.12 -5.45
CA VAL A 166 -4.61 14.48 -4.35
C VAL A 166 -5.90 13.65 -4.42
N GLU A 167 -6.43 13.45 -5.62
CA GLU A 167 -7.59 12.58 -5.86
C GLU A 167 -7.27 11.60 -6.98
N LEU A 168 -7.78 10.37 -6.88
CA LEU A 168 -7.64 9.35 -7.90
C LEU A 168 -8.88 8.46 -7.89
N LYS A 169 -9.45 8.17 -9.04
CA LYS A 169 -10.56 7.22 -9.16
C LYS A 169 -10.52 6.51 -10.50
N ASP A 170 -11.06 5.29 -10.55
CA ASP A 170 -11.33 4.66 -11.84
C ASP A 170 -12.67 5.16 -12.43
N ASP A 171 -12.79 5.05 -13.75
CA ASP A 171 -13.97 5.51 -14.52
C ASP A 171 -15.30 4.90 -14.07
N LYS A 172 -15.26 3.72 -13.45
CA LYS A 172 -16.42 3.00 -12.91
C LYS A 172 -16.67 3.23 -11.41
N ASN A 173 -15.91 4.11 -10.76
CA ASN A 173 -15.98 4.36 -9.32
C ASN A 173 -15.91 3.07 -8.48
N GLN A 174 -15.10 2.10 -8.91
CA GLN A 174 -14.81 0.89 -8.14
C GLN A 174 -13.80 1.17 -7.04
N PHE A 175 -12.90 2.14 -7.28
CA PHE A 175 -11.88 2.62 -6.36
C PHE A 175 -11.82 4.14 -6.42
N ILE A 176 -11.84 4.76 -5.24
CA ILE A 176 -11.72 6.21 -5.06
C ILE A 176 -10.71 6.44 -3.93
N PHE A 177 -9.66 7.19 -4.23
CA PHE A 177 -8.65 7.65 -3.30
C PHE A 177 -8.75 9.16 -3.16
N GLN A 178 -8.76 9.64 -1.91
CA GLN A 178 -8.82 11.06 -1.59
C GLN A 178 -7.80 11.36 -0.51
N LEU A 179 -6.92 12.33 -0.77
CA LEU A 179 -6.00 12.85 0.24
C LEU A 179 -6.81 13.45 1.39
N ALA A 180 -6.62 12.91 2.59
CA ALA A 180 -7.32 13.32 3.79
C ALA A 180 -6.46 14.24 4.66
N LYS A 181 -5.16 13.96 4.76
CA LYS A 181 -4.25 14.69 5.66
C LYS A 181 -2.81 14.61 5.16
N ASN A 182 -2.04 15.68 5.38
CA ASN A 182 -0.59 15.68 5.25
C ASN A 182 0.06 16.01 6.60
N VAL A 183 1.18 15.37 6.89
CA VAL A 183 1.95 15.54 8.13
C VAL A 183 3.44 15.52 7.79
N ASN A 184 4.18 16.47 8.33
CA ASN A 184 5.64 16.46 8.27
C ASN A 184 6.21 15.82 9.53
N LEU A 185 6.93 14.71 9.39
CA LEU A 185 7.58 14.02 10.49
C LEU A 185 9.04 14.43 10.59
N SER A 186 9.53 14.60 11.81
CA SER A 186 10.92 14.95 12.10
C SER A 186 11.91 13.78 11.90
N SER A 187 11.39 12.55 11.79
CA SER A 187 12.13 11.32 11.53
C SER A 187 11.24 10.31 10.82
N ASN A 188 11.86 9.29 10.23
CA ASN A 188 11.15 8.17 9.62
C ASN A 188 10.39 7.40 10.70
N PHE A 189 9.20 6.92 10.36
CA PHE A 189 8.46 5.99 11.20
C PHE A 189 8.96 4.56 10.96
N ASP A 190 9.23 3.83 12.04
CA ASP A 190 9.69 2.45 11.93
C ASP A 190 8.52 1.51 11.65
N THR A 191 8.48 0.97 10.43
CA THR A 191 7.48 -0.01 10.01
C THR A 191 8.00 -1.45 10.05
N SER A 192 9.23 -1.67 10.54
CA SER A 192 9.95 -2.94 10.39
C SER A 192 9.21 -4.14 10.97
N PHE A 193 8.37 -3.94 11.98
CA PHE A 193 7.60 -5.01 12.60
C PHE A 193 6.33 -5.42 11.82
N TYR A 194 5.77 -4.55 10.97
CA TYR A 194 4.48 -4.78 10.31
C TYR A 194 4.55 -4.81 8.78
N LEU A 195 5.44 -4.02 8.17
CA LEU A 195 5.57 -3.90 6.71
C LEU A 195 6.77 -4.70 6.20
N GLU A 196 8.00 -4.34 6.60
CA GLU A 196 9.19 -5.06 6.12
C GLU A 196 9.22 -6.51 6.62
N ASN A 197 8.70 -6.74 7.83
CA ASN A 197 8.46 -8.04 8.44
C ASN A 197 7.02 -8.07 8.96
N LEU A 198 6.44 -9.25 9.14
CA LEU A 198 5.12 -9.43 9.74
C LEU A 198 5.29 -10.09 11.11
N ASN A 199 5.22 -9.29 12.18
CA ASN A 199 5.52 -9.72 13.55
C ASN A 199 6.92 -10.35 13.64
N GLU A 200 7.94 -9.63 13.17
CA GLU A 200 9.36 -10.03 13.12
C GLU A 200 9.71 -11.11 12.07
N GLU A 201 8.73 -11.81 11.52
CA GLU A 201 8.94 -12.79 10.47
C GLU A 201 9.19 -12.14 9.10
N LYS A 202 10.28 -12.54 8.46
CA LYS A 202 10.66 -12.03 7.13
C LYS A 202 9.70 -12.58 6.07
N PRO A 203 9.34 -11.78 5.05
CA PRO A 203 8.51 -12.26 3.96
C PRO A 203 9.26 -13.30 3.12
N ILE A 204 8.53 -14.32 2.70
CA ILE A 204 8.98 -15.29 1.70
C ILE A 204 9.00 -14.57 0.34
N LYS A 205 10.19 -14.45 -0.26
CA LYS A 205 10.36 -13.81 -1.56
C LYS A 205 9.91 -14.76 -2.68
N ILE A 206 8.99 -14.29 -3.51
CA ILE A 206 8.40 -15.06 -4.61
C ILE A 206 8.30 -14.20 -5.88
N SER A 207 8.07 -14.84 -7.04
CA SER A 207 7.70 -14.13 -8.25
C SER A 207 6.21 -13.75 -8.23
N GLU A 208 5.82 -12.80 -9.09
CA GLU A 208 4.40 -12.45 -9.26
C GLU A 208 3.56 -13.64 -9.76
N GLU A 209 4.11 -14.48 -10.64
CA GLU A 209 3.44 -15.70 -11.12
C GLU A 209 3.27 -16.73 -10.00
N ALA A 210 4.28 -16.88 -9.15
CA ALA A 210 4.19 -17.75 -7.97
C ALA A 210 3.11 -17.24 -7.01
N TYR A 211 3.03 -15.93 -6.80
CA TYR A 211 1.97 -15.33 -5.97
C TYR A 211 0.57 -15.67 -6.49
N LYS A 212 0.35 -15.56 -7.81
CA LYS A 212 -0.93 -15.96 -8.44
C LYS A 212 -1.26 -17.44 -8.21
N LYS A 213 -0.27 -18.32 -8.31
CA LYS A 213 -0.44 -19.76 -8.03
C LYS A 213 -0.78 -20.02 -6.56
N ILE A 214 -0.10 -19.36 -5.63
CA ILE A 214 -0.39 -19.50 -4.19
C ILE A 214 -1.81 -19.06 -3.86
N LYS A 215 -2.33 -17.99 -4.50
CA LYS A 215 -3.74 -17.59 -4.33
C LYS A 215 -4.71 -18.68 -4.81
N ILE A 216 -4.42 -19.36 -5.91
CA ILE A 216 -5.22 -20.49 -6.41
C ILE A 216 -5.10 -21.69 -5.46
N ASP A 217 -3.90 -22.02 -4.99
CA ASP A 217 -3.68 -23.12 -4.03
C ASP A 217 -4.44 -22.87 -2.72
N ASN A 218 -4.38 -21.65 -2.19
CA ASN A 218 -5.13 -21.23 -1.02
C ASN A 218 -6.65 -21.28 -1.26
N PHE A 219 -7.11 -20.97 -2.47
CA PHE A 219 -8.52 -21.14 -2.82
C PHE A 219 -8.95 -22.63 -2.83
N ILE A 220 -8.09 -23.54 -3.29
CA ILE A 220 -8.36 -24.97 -3.34
C ILE A 220 -8.28 -25.59 -1.94
N ASN A 221 -7.25 -25.24 -1.16
CA ASN A 221 -6.98 -25.75 0.17
C ASN A 221 -6.46 -24.63 1.09
N PRO A 222 -7.34 -23.83 1.72
CA PRO A 222 -6.95 -22.69 2.54
C PRO A 222 -6.28 -23.06 3.86
N LEU A 223 -6.27 -24.34 4.23
CA LEU A 223 -5.64 -24.83 5.46
C LEU A 223 -4.31 -25.55 5.20
N LYS A 224 -3.84 -25.61 3.94
CA LYS A 224 -2.62 -26.33 3.54
C LYS A 224 -1.42 -25.96 4.42
N ASP A 225 -1.24 -24.67 4.69
CA ASP A 225 -0.06 -24.15 5.39
C ASP A 225 -0.16 -24.23 6.92
N PHE A 226 -1.29 -24.72 7.46
CA PHE A 226 -1.44 -25.02 8.90
C PHE A 226 -1.01 -26.45 9.26
N GLY A 227 -0.75 -27.32 8.27
CA GLY A 227 -0.41 -28.72 8.49
C GLY A 227 -1.54 -29.49 9.21
N ASP A 228 -1.16 -30.46 10.05
CA ASP A 228 -2.09 -31.30 10.82
C ASP A 228 -2.59 -30.61 12.11
N GLN A 229 -2.34 -29.32 12.29
CA GLN A 229 -2.74 -28.60 13.50
C GLN A 229 -4.26 -28.39 13.54
N GLU A 230 -4.87 -28.71 14.69
CA GLU A 230 -6.29 -28.41 14.91
C GLU A 230 -6.49 -26.89 15.06
N VAL A 231 -7.18 -26.29 14.09
CA VAL A 231 -7.55 -24.87 14.16
C VAL A 231 -8.79 -24.73 15.05
N LEU A 232 -8.65 -24.01 16.16
CA LEU A 232 -9.72 -23.67 17.08
C LEU A 232 -10.14 -22.21 16.88
N PHE A 233 -11.45 -21.94 16.90
CA PHE A 233 -11.99 -20.59 16.90
C PHE A 233 -12.95 -20.39 18.08
N LYS A 234 -13.14 -19.14 18.51
CA LYS A 234 -14.16 -18.81 19.51
C LYS A 234 -15.51 -18.64 18.84
N ASP A 235 -16.53 -19.33 19.35
CA ASP A 235 -17.92 -19.08 18.97
C ASP A 235 -18.44 -17.74 19.54
N GLU A 236 -19.67 -17.38 19.20
CA GLU A 236 -20.32 -16.14 19.67
C GLU A 236 -20.46 -16.07 21.20
N SER A 237 -20.40 -17.22 21.88
CA SER A 237 -20.46 -17.33 23.34
C SER A 237 -19.06 -17.38 23.99
N GLY A 238 -17.99 -17.30 23.19
CA GLY A 238 -16.61 -17.32 23.64
C GLY A 238 -16.01 -18.72 23.84
N ASN A 239 -16.72 -19.81 23.55
CA ASN A 239 -16.21 -21.17 23.68
C ASN A 239 -15.30 -21.54 22.51
N LEU A 240 -14.25 -22.31 22.76
CA LEU A 240 -13.39 -22.85 21.71
C LEU A 240 -14.08 -24.01 20.99
N THR A 241 -14.27 -23.87 19.69
CA THR A 241 -14.84 -24.90 18.81
C THR A 241 -13.85 -25.27 17.71
N LYS A 242 -13.87 -26.54 17.29
CA LYS A 242 -13.03 -27.04 16.19
C LYS A 242 -13.53 -26.52 14.85
N LEU A 243 -12.61 -26.08 14.00
CA LEU A 243 -12.90 -25.66 12.63
C LEU A 243 -13.48 -26.82 11.82
N ASN A 244 -14.70 -26.65 11.30
CA ASN A 244 -15.20 -27.51 10.24
C ASN A 244 -14.48 -27.12 8.94
N VAL A 245 -13.51 -27.95 8.54
CA VAL A 245 -12.66 -27.72 7.36
C VAL A 245 -13.49 -27.53 6.09
N LYS A 246 -14.54 -28.32 5.89
CA LYS A 246 -15.38 -28.26 4.69
C LYS A 246 -16.15 -26.95 4.62
N ASP A 247 -16.79 -26.55 5.73
CA ASP A 247 -17.56 -25.30 5.79
C ASP A 247 -16.66 -24.07 5.73
N TYR A 248 -15.46 -24.14 6.31
CA TYR A 248 -14.46 -23.07 6.20
C TYR A 248 -13.98 -22.92 4.75
N THR A 249 -13.60 -24.04 4.11
CA THR A 249 -13.14 -24.04 2.71
C THR A 249 -14.21 -23.45 1.79
N LYS A 250 -15.46 -23.88 1.93
CA LYS A 250 -16.57 -23.36 1.13
C LYS A 250 -16.78 -21.85 1.35
N ARG A 251 -16.79 -21.40 2.61
CA ARG A 251 -16.91 -19.97 2.94
C ARG A 251 -15.77 -19.14 2.36
N THR A 252 -14.54 -19.63 2.45
CA THR A 252 -13.36 -18.99 1.87
C THR A 252 -13.47 -18.91 0.34
N GLN A 253 -13.89 -19.99 -0.33
CA GLN A 253 -14.09 -20.00 -1.78
C GLN A 253 -15.18 -19.02 -2.22
N ASP A 254 -16.33 -19.02 -1.54
CA ASP A 254 -17.44 -18.11 -1.83
C ASP A 254 -17.02 -16.64 -1.60
N TYR A 255 -16.28 -16.38 -0.52
CA TYR A 255 -15.69 -15.06 -0.24
C TYR A 255 -14.72 -14.63 -1.34
N LEU A 256 -13.73 -15.47 -1.68
CA LEU A 256 -12.71 -15.14 -2.66
C LEU A 256 -13.30 -14.89 -4.06
N ARG A 257 -14.36 -15.60 -4.45
CA ARG A 257 -15.07 -15.34 -5.71
C ARG A 257 -15.86 -14.05 -5.67
N LYS A 258 -16.62 -13.82 -4.59
CA LYS A 258 -17.49 -12.65 -4.46
C LYS A 258 -16.71 -11.34 -4.37
N TYR A 259 -15.59 -11.35 -3.65
CA TYR A 259 -14.79 -10.15 -3.37
C TYR A 259 -13.53 -10.05 -4.25
N ASN A 260 -13.62 -10.48 -5.50
CA ASN A 260 -12.51 -10.50 -6.47
C ASN A 260 -12.47 -9.25 -7.36
N ASN A 261 -12.38 -8.07 -6.75
CA ASN A 261 -12.27 -6.80 -7.48
C ASN A 261 -10.94 -6.10 -7.18
N PRO A 262 -9.79 -6.57 -7.70
CA PRO A 262 -8.50 -5.94 -7.42
C PRO A 262 -8.33 -4.61 -8.16
N ILE A 263 -7.45 -3.74 -7.66
CA ILE A 263 -7.04 -2.49 -8.34
C ILE A 263 -6.49 -2.81 -9.74
N GLU A 264 -5.55 -3.75 -9.83
CA GLU A 264 -5.02 -4.28 -11.09
C GLU A 264 -5.93 -5.42 -11.60
N LEU A 265 -6.99 -5.04 -12.30
CA LEU A 265 -8.03 -5.93 -12.81
C LEU A 265 -7.50 -6.93 -13.85
N ASP A 266 -6.52 -6.53 -14.64
CA ASP A 266 -5.79 -7.42 -15.57
C ASP A 266 -4.98 -8.52 -14.87
N LYS A 267 -4.75 -8.37 -13.56
CA LYS A 267 -4.09 -9.36 -12.69
C LYS A 267 -5.08 -10.12 -11.79
N ALA A 268 -6.39 -9.95 -11.99
CA ALA A 268 -7.40 -10.67 -11.22
C ALA A 268 -7.23 -12.19 -11.33
N ILE A 269 -7.49 -12.89 -10.23
CA ILE A 269 -7.38 -14.35 -10.17
C ILE A 269 -8.69 -14.94 -10.67
N TYR A 270 -8.62 -15.82 -11.67
CA TYR A 270 -9.79 -16.55 -12.17
C TYR A 270 -9.98 -17.83 -11.36
N TYR A 271 -10.74 -17.74 -10.26
CA TYR A 271 -11.03 -18.89 -9.43
C TYR A 271 -11.98 -19.87 -10.15
N PRO A 272 -11.74 -21.18 -10.08
CA PRO A 272 -12.62 -22.19 -10.67
C PRO A 272 -14.00 -22.17 -10.01
N LYS A 273 -15.03 -22.57 -10.77
CA LYS A 273 -16.41 -22.71 -10.28
C LYS A 273 -16.58 -23.95 -9.41
#